data_AF-A0A6L5QFN1-F1
#
_entry.id   AF-A0A6L5QFN1-F1
#
_cell.length_a   1.000
_cell.length_b   1.000
_cell.length_c   1.000
_cell.angle_alpha   90.00
_cell.angle_beta   90.00
_cell.angle_gamma   90.00
#
_symmetry.space_group_name_H-M   'P 1'
#
loop_
_entity.id
_entity.type
_entity.pdbx_description
1 polymer ?
#
loop_
_entity_poly.entity_id
_entity_poly.type
_entity_poly.pdbx_seq_one_letter_code
_entity_poly.pdbx_strand_id
1 'polypeptide(L)'
;MRVCLPLLLCCATALAAPEPPKQYSLDGVRNDLARSFTLPAALPLDPALRSAADEISAAHIARIQALLPAWLEEENQFNNATGKQAQTWEPYVAVWARMLNELGLWQLEPGDAAYESATLAILRGSTPFCNLYSDARASDYAARIARIQTLPAAQRPAMLAAERELLAHWGKPRATLPAWPQPLPQDAALRLIKTGKPAARPALTPVLASELLGERKPYQDLPQAEQCLLQQWWFKYSLQQGVAPATALNAYRYGTMINVTERLAGMVDQPPAAASGAPVFPTLAARFLAHGASIIEVQLDANGKLQQASMAERKVEVPGIRGVRPVAFETLFDQSALQYAADHPQIQPAGKNPYKFQLLWTMPEAPK
;
A
#
# COMPACT_ATOMS: atom_id res chain seq x y z
N MET A 1 8.61 42.83 -67.43
CA MET A 1 8.81 42.60 -65.98
C MET A 1 8.16 41.27 -65.63
N ARG A 2 8.97 40.26 -65.31
CA ARG A 2 8.51 38.92 -64.90
C ARG A 2 8.45 38.90 -63.38
N VAL A 3 7.28 38.57 -62.82
CA VAL A 3 7.06 38.41 -61.39
C VAL A 3 7.31 36.93 -61.05
N CYS A 4 8.34 36.67 -60.24
CA CYS A 4 8.59 35.36 -59.62
C CYS A 4 7.63 35.14 -58.46
N LEU A 5 6.88 34.04 -58.49
CA LEU A 5 6.16 33.48 -57.34
C LEU A 5 7.11 32.55 -56.57
N PRO A 6 7.32 32.70 -55.26
CA PRO A 6 8.05 31.71 -54.48
C PRO A 6 7.12 30.56 -54.08
N LEU A 7 7.52 29.34 -54.43
CA LEU A 7 6.96 28.10 -53.87
C LEU A 7 7.33 28.02 -52.38
N LEU A 8 6.33 28.13 -51.50
CA LEU A 8 6.45 27.77 -50.09
C LEU A 8 6.36 26.24 -49.96
N LEU A 9 7.51 25.59 -49.83
CA LEU A 9 7.59 24.23 -49.27
C LEU A 9 7.18 24.30 -47.79
N CYS A 10 5.98 23.84 -47.46
CA CYS A 10 5.62 23.49 -46.08
C CYS A 10 6.33 22.19 -45.70
N CYS A 11 7.52 22.29 -45.11
CA CYS A 11 8.06 21.22 -44.30
C CYS A 11 7.16 21.05 -43.07
N ALA A 12 6.28 20.04 -43.11
CA ALA A 12 5.63 19.53 -41.92
C ALA A 12 6.71 18.93 -41.02
N THR A 13 7.24 19.72 -40.09
CA THR A 13 8.00 19.18 -38.96
C THR A 13 7.01 18.45 -38.08
N ALA A 14 6.95 17.13 -38.22
CA ALA A 14 6.35 16.25 -37.23
C ALA A 14 7.09 16.51 -35.91
N LEU A 15 6.52 17.35 -35.06
CA LEU A 15 6.93 17.48 -33.67
C LEU A 15 6.75 16.09 -33.07
N ALA A 16 7.88 15.41 -32.83
CA ALA A 16 7.88 14.17 -32.08
C ALA A 16 7.14 14.44 -30.77
N ALA A 17 6.14 13.61 -30.47
CA ALA A 17 5.44 13.67 -29.20
C ALA A 17 6.48 13.60 -28.06
N PRO A 18 6.33 14.40 -26.99
CA PRO A 18 7.25 14.38 -25.88
C PRO A 18 7.43 12.94 -25.38
N GLU A 19 8.67 12.50 -25.26
CA GLU A 19 8.97 11.17 -24.73
C GLU A 19 8.30 11.06 -23.34
N PRO A 20 7.59 9.95 -23.06
CA PRO A 20 7.06 9.73 -21.73
C PRO A 20 8.23 9.78 -20.74
N PRO A 21 8.07 10.40 -19.56
CA PRO A 21 9.16 10.50 -18.60
C PRO A 21 9.67 9.09 -18.27
N LYS A 22 10.99 8.92 -18.16
CA LYS A 22 11.69 7.62 -18.00
C LYS A 22 11.10 6.69 -16.93
N GLN A 23 10.36 7.23 -15.97
CA GLN A 23 9.60 6.49 -14.95
C GLN A 23 8.52 5.57 -15.53
N TYR A 24 8.01 5.83 -16.75
CA TYR A 24 7.00 5.03 -17.42
C TYR A 24 7.63 4.19 -18.53
N SER A 25 8.62 3.39 -18.13
CA SER A 25 9.32 2.45 -18.99
C SER A 25 9.47 1.12 -18.28
N LEU A 26 9.73 0.06 -19.04
CA LEU A 26 9.98 -1.27 -18.45
C LEU A 26 11.24 -1.25 -17.56
N ASP A 27 12.23 -0.42 -17.89
CA ASP A 27 13.42 -0.23 -17.05
C ASP A 27 13.11 0.46 -15.73
N GLY A 28 12.15 1.40 -15.72
CA GLY A 28 11.61 1.98 -14.49
C GLY A 28 11.03 0.89 -13.57
N VAL A 29 10.16 0.02 -14.11
CA VAL A 29 9.57 -1.09 -13.36
C VAL A 29 10.64 -2.07 -12.86
N ARG A 30 11.64 -2.39 -13.68
CA ARG A 30 12.77 -3.25 -13.29
C ARG A 30 13.56 -2.67 -12.12
N ASN A 31 13.80 -1.37 -12.13
CA ASN A 31 14.52 -0.68 -11.07
C ASN A 31 13.72 -0.66 -9.75
N ASP A 32 12.41 -0.46 -9.82
CA ASP A 32 11.55 -0.50 -8.64
C ASP A 32 11.42 -1.90 -8.05
N LEU A 33 11.33 -2.92 -8.91
CA LEU A 33 11.39 -4.33 -8.49
C LEU A 33 12.71 -4.61 -7.77
N ALA A 34 13.85 -4.28 -8.39
CA ALA A 34 15.16 -4.53 -7.79
C ALA A 34 15.32 -3.83 -6.43
N ARG A 35 14.86 -2.57 -6.35
CA ARG A 35 14.88 -1.79 -5.11
C ARG A 35 14.09 -2.46 -3.98
N SER A 36 12.91 -3.00 -4.27
CA SER A 36 12.03 -3.64 -3.28
C SER A 36 12.62 -4.93 -2.68
N PHE A 37 13.59 -5.52 -3.37
CA PHE A 37 14.27 -6.78 -3.00
C PHE A 37 15.74 -6.62 -2.61
N THR A 38 16.26 -5.39 -2.58
CA THR A 38 17.64 -5.11 -2.19
C THR A 38 17.78 -5.07 -0.66
N LEU A 39 18.76 -5.78 -0.11
CA LEU A 39 19.10 -5.69 1.31
C LEU A 39 20.07 -4.52 1.56
N PRO A 40 19.70 -3.53 2.39
CA PRO A 40 20.60 -2.43 2.74
C PRO A 40 21.90 -2.95 3.36
N ALA A 41 23.04 -2.37 2.98
CA ALA A 41 24.33 -2.74 3.57
C ALA A 41 24.39 -2.48 5.08
N ALA A 42 23.69 -1.44 5.56
CA ALA A 42 23.61 -1.08 6.97
C ALA A 42 22.76 -2.05 7.82
N LEU A 43 22.00 -2.95 7.20
CA LEU A 43 21.18 -3.91 7.93
C LEU A 43 22.08 -4.97 8.59
N PRO A 44 22.12 -5.08 9.93
CA PRO A 44 23.03 -5.97 10.63
C PRO A 44 22.52 -7.42 10.57
N LEU A 45 22.88 -8.11 9.49
CA LEU A 45 22.57 -9.52 9.26
C LEU A 45 23.79 -10.39 9.51
N ASP A 46 23.54 -11.60 10.01
CA ASP A 46 24.54 -12.67 9.98
C ASP A 46 25.00 -12.91 8.52
N PRO A 47 26.30 -13.11 8.25
CA PRO A 47 26.81 -13.26 6.89
C PRO A 47 26.16 -14.42 6.11
N ALA A 48 25.89 -15.55 6.77
CA ALA A 48 25.26 -16.69 6.11
C ALA A 48 23.78 -16.41 5.80
N LEU A 49 23.06 -15.73 6.71
CA LEU A 49 21.70 -15.27 6.43
C LEU A 49 21.66 -14.29 5.25
N ARG A 50 22.58 -13.32 5.22
CA ARG A 50 22.67 -12.33 4.13
C ARG A 50 22.90 -13.01 2.79
N SER A 51 23.91 -13.89 2.70
CA SER A 51 24.21 -14.63 1.46
C SER A 51 23.00 -15.41 0.95
N ALA A 52 22.34 -16.18 1.81
CA ALA A 52 21.18 -16.97 1.42
C ALA A 52 19.98 -16.09 1.00
N ALA A 53 19.79 -14.94 1.67
CA ALA A 53 18.75 -14.00 1.31
C ALA A 53 19.05 -13.26 0.00
N ASP A 54 20.31 -12.91 -0.28
CA ASP A 54 20.72 -12.30 -1.55
C ASP A 54 20.53 -13.28 -2.73
N GLU A 55 20.81 -14.57 -2.53
CA GLU A 55 20.53 -15.61 -3.54
C GLU A 55 19.03 -15.74 -3.85
N ILE A 56 18.18 -15.75 -2.83
CA ILE A 56 16.72 -15.80 -3.00
C ILE A 56 16.22 -14.56 -3.75
N SER A 57 16.70 -13.37 -3.35
CA SER A 57 16.37 -12.10 -4.00
C SER A 57 16.77 -12.09 -5.47
N ALA A 58 18.03 -12.43 -5.78
CA ALA A 58 18.54 -12.48 -7.14
C ALA A 58 17.74 -13.44 -8.04
N ALA A 59 17.45 -14.65 -7.54
CA ALA A 59 16.65 -15.63 -8.26
C ALA A 59 15.22 -15.13 -8.51
N HIS A 60 14.60 -14.47 -7.52
CA HIS A 60 13.27 -13.90 -7.66
C HIS A 60 13.24 -12.75 -8.67
N ILE A 61 14.17 -11.79 -8.55
CA ILE A 61 14.28 -10.64 -9.46
C ILE A 61 14.45 -11.15 -10.90
N ALA A 62 15.39 -12.07 -11.15
CA ALA A 62 15.64 -12.61 -12.49
C ALA A 62 14.38 -13.25 -13.10
N ARG A 63 13.64 -14.03 -12.29
CA ARG A 63 12.38 -14.64 -12.73
C ARG A 63 11.33 -13.60 -13.09
N ILE A 64 11.11 -12.59 -12.24
CA ILE A 64 10.07 -11.57 -12.51
C ILE A 64 10.49 -10.68 -13.68
N GLN A 65 11.76 -10.32 -13.82
CA GLN A 65 12.27 -9.56 -14.97
C GLN A 65 11.97 -10.27 -16.30
N ALA A 66 11.98 -11.60 -16.34
CA ALA A 66 11.61 -12.38 -17.52
C ALA A 66 10.09 -12.37 -17.81
N LEU A 67 9.25 -12.11 -16.80
CA LEU A 67 7.78 -12.03 -16.95
C LEU A 67 7.30 -10.63 -17.37
N LEU A 68 8.01 -9.58 -17.01
CA LEU A 68 7.58 -8.19 -17.27
C LEU A 68 7.25 -7.89 -18.74
N PRO A 69 8.00 -8.36 -19.76
CA PRO A 69 7.64 -8.15 -21.16
C PRO A 69 6.30 -8.79 -21.54
N ALA A 70 6.01 -9.98 -21.01
CA ALA A 70 4.74 -10.66 -21.28
C ALA A 70 3.57 -9.90 -20.65
N TRP A 71 3.74 -9.38 -19.43
CA TRP A 71 2.72 -8.53 -18.80
C TRP A 71 2.47 -7.24 -19.59
N LEU A 72 3.52 -6.61 -20.11
CA LEU A 72 3.37 -5.42 -20.95
C LEU A 72 2.60 -5.73 -22.24
N GLU A 73 2.87 -6.88 -22.86
CA GLU A 73 2.15 -7.33 -24.05
C GLU A 73 0.68 -7.63 -23.75
N GLU A 74 0.37 -8.23 -22.60
CA GLU A 74 -1.02 -8.42 -22.12
C GLU A 74 -1.77 -7.08 -22.02
N GLU A 75 -1.14 -6.03 -21.48
CA GLU A 75 -1.76 -4.70 -21.39
C GLU A 75 -1.92 -4.03 -22.77
N ASN A 76 -0.93 -4.16 -23.66
CA ASN A 76 -1.03 -3.63 -25.02
C ASN A 76 -2.20 -4.28 -25.78
N GLN A 77 -2.34 -5.61 -25.68
CA GLN A 77 -3.44 -6.34 -26.30
C GLN A 77 -4.80 -5.94 -25.72
N PHE A 78 -4.89 -5.77 -24.40
CA PHE A 78 -6.10 -5.31 -23.74
C PHE A 78 -6.53 -3.91 -24.21
N ASN A 79 -5.58 -2.97 -24.31
CA ASN A 79 -5.85 -1.62 -24.79
C ASN A 79 -6.31 -1.61 -26.26
N ASN A 80 -5.65 -2.42 -27.11
CA ASN A 80 -6.06 -2.58 -28.51
C ASN A 80 -7.47 -3.17 -28.64
N ALA A 81 -7.79 -4.20 -27.85
CA ALA A 81 -9.08 -4.88 -27.90
C ALA A 81 -10.25 -3.99 -27.42
N THR A 82 -9.99 -3.06 -26.50
CA THR A 82 -11.02 -2.14 -25.98
C THR A 82 -11.25 -0.92 -26.88
N GLY A 83 -10.49 -0.77 -27.98
CA GLY A 83 -10.60 0.36 -28.91
C GLY A 83 -10.26 1.70 -28.27
N LYS A 84 -9.68 1.70 -27.06
CA LYS A 84 -9.23 2.91 -26.39
C LYS A 84 -7.92 3.36 -27.00
N GLN A 85 -7.84 4.63 -27.39
CA GLN A 85 -6.58 5.27 -27.73
C GLN A 85 -5.82 5.54 -26.43
N ALA A 86 -5.25 4.47 -25.85
CA ALA A 86 -4.46 4.54 -24.63
C ALA A 86 -3.24 5.44 -24.85
N GLN A 87 -2.91 6.27 -23.87
CA GLN A 87 -1.65 7.00 -23.92
C GLN A 87 -0.48 5.99 -23.84
N THR A 88 0.64 6.32 -24.47
CA THR A 88 1.80 5.41 -24.61
C THR A 88 2.38 4.92 -23.28
N TRP A 89 2.13 5.64 -22.18
CA TRP A 89 2.62 5.30 -20.84
C TRP A 89 1.66 4.39 -20.04
N GLU A 90 0.38 4.29 -20.41
CA GLU A 90 -0.64 3.58 -19.61
C GLU A 90 -0.32 2.09 -19.42
N PRO A 91 0.14 1.33 -20.44
CA PRO A 91 0.56 -0.06 -20.25
C PRO A 91 1.67 -0.22 -19.21
N TYR A 92 2.63 0.71 -19.16
CA TYR A 92 3.73 0.66 -18.19
C TYR A 92 3.24 0.92 -16.77
N VAL A 93 2.31 1.87 -16.60
CA VAL A 93 1.68 2.12 -15.29
C VAL A 93 0.85 0.92 -14.82
N ALA A 94 0.13 0.27 -15.73
CA ALA A 94 -0.62 -0.95 -15.42
C ALA A 94 0.32 -2.10 -14.98
N VAL A 95 1.43 -2.31 -15.68
CA VAL A 95 2.46 -3.30 -15.28
C VAL A 95 3.08 -2.95 -13.92
N TRP A 96 3.35 -1.66 -13.68
CA TRP A 96 3.85 -1.20 -12.38
C TRP A 96 2.82 -1.43 -11.27
N ALA A 97 1.55 -1.14 -11.53
CA ALA A 97 0.46 -1.40 -10.58
C ALA A 97 0.35 -2.87 -10.22
N ARG A 98 0.46 -3.76 -11.22
CA ARG A 98 0.52 -5.20 -11.01
C ARG A 98 1.69 -5.59 -10.12
N MET A 99 2.90 -5.09 -10.37
CA MET A 99 4.09 -5.35 -9.54
C MET A 99 3.88 -4.89 -8.09
N LEU A 100 3.34 -3.69 -7.88
CA LEU A 100 3.06 -3.14 -6.55
C LEU A 100 1.99 -3.97 -5.82
N ASN A 101 0.97 -4.44 -6.54
CA ASN A 101 -0.04 -5.30 -5.95
C ASN A 101 0.52 -6.66 -5.55
N GLU A 102 1.41 -7.23 -6.36
CA GLU A 102 2.06 -8.49 -6.02
C GLU A 102 2.95 -8.38 -4.78
N LEU A 103 3.62 -7.25 -4.55
CA LEU A 103 4.30 -6.94 -3.27
C LEU A 103 3.32 -6.95 -2.10
N GLY A 104 2.15 -6.32 -2.26
CA GLY A 104 1.11 -6.30 -1.23
C GLY A 104 0.53 -7.69 -0.96
N LEU A 105 0.21 -8.45 -2.02
CA LEU A 105 -0.28 -9.82 -1.92
C LEU A 105 0.73 -10.70 -1.17
N TRP A 106 2.01 -10.63 -1.54
CA TRP A 106 3.07 -11.37 -0.88
C TRP A 106 3.19 -11.00 0.62
N GLN A 107 3.04 -9.72 0.97
CA GLN A 107 3.06 -9.26 2.37
C GLN A 107 1.93 -9.80 3.22
N LEU A 108 0.74 -9.95 2.63
CA LEU A 108 -0.48 -10.42 3.30
C LEU A 108 -0.61 -11.94 3.34
N GLU A 109 0.02 -12.63 2.38
CA GLU A 109 -0.09 -14.07 2.23
C GLU A 109 0.48 -14.81 3.46
N PRO A 110 -0.30 -15.69 4.10
CA PRO A 110 0.19 -16.51 5.20
C PRO A 110 1.15 -17.58 4.68
N GLY A 111 2.18 -17.88 5.47
CA GLY A 111 3.04 -19.04 5.21
C GLY A 111 2.38 -20.34 5.66
N ASP A 112 3.17 -21.41 5.70
CA ASP A 112 2.76 -22.66 6.32
C ASP A 112 2.62 -22.53 7.85
N ALA A 113 2.13 -23.58 8.51
CA ALA A 113 1.91 -23.55 9.96
C ALA A 113 3.18 -23.28 10.77
N ALA A 114 4.35 -23.75 10.29
CA ALA A 114 5.62 -23.51 10.95
C ALA A 114 6.04 -22.03 10.84
N TYR A 115 5.88 -21.46 9.66
CA TYR A 115 6.14 -20.05 9.38
C TYR A 115 5.22 -19.12 10.19
N GLU A 116 3.92 -19.41 10.23
CA GLU A 116 2.96 -18.64 11.02
C GLU A 116 3.27 -18.73 12.52
N SER A 117 3.61 -19.92 13.01
CA SER A 117 3.97 -20.14 14.42
C SER A 117 5.26 -19.41 14.80
N ALA A 118 6.29 -19.46 13.96
CA ALA A 118 7.53 -18.73 14.16
C ALA A 118 7.29 -17.22 14.14
N THR A 119 6.51 -16.73 13.18
CA THR A 119 6.13 -15.30 13.10
C THR A 119 5.39 -14.86 14.36
N LEU A 120 4.39 -15.61 14.81
CA LEU A 120 3.66 -15.35 16.04
C LEU A 120 4.59 -15.28 17.26
N ALA A 121 5.55 -16.20 17.39
CA ALA A 121 6.50 -16.22 18.49
C ALA A 121 7.39 -14.96 18.49
N ILE A 122 7.90 -14.53 17.32
CA ILE A 122 8.69 -13.30 17.18
C ILE A 122 7.87 -12.08 17.58
N LEU A 123 6.64 -11.95 17.06
CA LEU A 123 5.79 -10.80 17.31
C LEU A 123 5.40 -10.65 18.79
N ARG A 124 5.24 -11.79 19.50
CA ARG A 124 5.01 -11.82 20.96
C ARG A 124 6.24 -11.39 21.76
N GLY A 125 7.44 -11.59 21.23
CA GLY A 125 8.71 -11.24 21.86
C GLY A 125 8.85 -9.76 22.22
N SER A 126 9.81 -9.45 23.09
CA SER A 126 10.05 -8.11 23.63
C SER A 126 10.81 -7.18 22.68
N THR A 127 11.55 -7.72 21.71
CA THR A 127 12.37 -6.92 20.78
C THR A 127 11.53 -6.41 19.62
N PRO A 128 11.40 -5.09 19.43
CA PRO A 128 10.76 -4.55 18.24
C PRO A 128 11.63 -4.75 17.01
N PHE A 129 11.02 -5.12 15.89
CA PHE A 129 11.67 -5.33 14.58
C PHE A 129 11.24 -4.26 13.56
N CYS A 130 10.82 -3.11 14.07
CA CYS A 130 10.19 -2.02 13.32
C CYS A 130 11.17 -1.00 12.74
N ASN A 131 12.47 -1.12 13.03
CA ASN A 131 13.50 -0.26 12.45
C ASN A 131 14.32 -1.03 11.42
N LEU A 132 14.12 -0.73 10.13
CA LEU A 132 14.76 -1.42 9.02
C LEU A 132 15.91 -0.64 8.38
N TYR A 133 16.26 0.54 8.94
CA TYR A 133 17.37 1.38 8.46
C TYR A 133 17.36 1.62 6.94
N SER A 134 16.17 1.73 6.33
CA SER A 134 16.00 1.75 4.88
C SER A 134 14.89 2.69 4.42
N ASP A 135 15.03 3.20 3.19
CA ASP A 135 13.96 3.85 2.43
C ASP A 135 12.70 2.96 2.43
N ALA A 136 11.53 3.53 2.76
CA ALA A 136 10.24 2.81 2.75
C ALA A 136 9.93 2.18 1.37
N ARG A 137 10.55 2.67 0.30
CA ARG A 137 10.47 2.09 -1.06
C ARG A 137 11.26 0.80 -1.24
N ALA A 138 12.12 0.44 -0.30
CA ALA A 138 13.09 -0.65 -0.40
C ALA A 138 12.99 -1.65 0.74
N SER A 139 12.01 -1.50 1.65
CA SER A 139 12.03 -2.20 2.92
C SER A 139 11.21 -3.48 2.96
N ASP A 140 10.45 -3.83 1.92
CA ASP A 140 9.57 -5.02 1.92
C ASP A 140 10.35 -6.31 2.21
N TYR A 141 11.41 -6.57 1.44
CA TYR A 141 12.25 -7.75 1.62
C TYR A 141 13.13 -7.65 2.86
N ALA A 142 13.72 -6.48 3.11
CA ALA A 142 14.54 -6.22 4.29
C ALA A 142 13.77 -6.49 5.59
N ALA A 143 12.48 -6.12 5.67
CA ALA A 143 11.60 -6.37 6.81
C ALA A 143 11.51 -7.85 7.15
N ARG A 144 11.31 -8.69 6.13
CA ARG A 144 11.15 -10.13 6.31
C ARG A 144 12.46 -10.80 6.72
N ILE A 145 13.57 -10.42 6.10
CA ILE A 145 14.88 -10.98 6.45
C ILE A 145 15.34 -10.52 7.84
N ALA A 146 15.09 -9.27 8.21
CA ALA A 146 15.35 -8.76 9.56
C ALA A 146 14.54 -9.54 10.61
N ARG A 147 13.29 -9.89 10.31
CA ARG A 147 12.48 -10.77 11.18
C ARG A 147 13.12 -12.16 11.31
N ILE A 148 13.58 -12.78 10.22
CA ILE A 148 14.24 -14.10 10.25
C ILE A 148 15.55 -14.06 11.08
N GLN A 149 16.32 -12.97 11.03
CA GLN A 149 17.54 -12.80 11.84
C GLN A 149 17.26 -12.97 13.35
N THR A 150 16.06 -12.59 13.82
CA THR A 150 15.69 -12.71 15.24
C THR A 150 15.50 -14.15 15.72
N LEU A 151 15.38 -15.10 14.80
CA LEU A 151 15.21 -16.51 15.13
C LEU A 151 16.54 -17.18 15.51
N PRO A 152 16.48 -18.27 16.31
CA PRO A 152 17.62 -19.16 16.50
C PRO A 152 18.18 -19.60 15.15
N ALA A 153 19.52 -19.67 15.03
CA ALA A 153 20.20 -19.98 13.77
C ALA A 153 19.67 -21.25 13.08
N ALA A 154 19.34 -22.28 13.86
CA ALA A 154 18.79 -23.54 13.36
C ALA A 154 17.42 -23.43 12.68
N GLN A 155 16.63 -22.38 12.98
CA GLN A 155 15.29 -22.17 12.40
C GLN A 155 15.30 -21.28 11.16
N ARG A 156 16.37 -20.51 10.93
CA ARG A 156 16.46 -19.55 9.82
C ARG A 156 16.37 -20.22 8.43
N PRO A 157 17.01 -21.37 8.15
CA PRO A 157 16.93 -22.01 6.84
C PRO A 157 15.49 -22.41 6.45
N ALA A 158 14.72 -22.94 7.41
CA ALA A 158 13.33 -23.30 7.17
C ALA A 158 12.47 -22.08 6.85
N MET A 159 12.69 -20.96 7.55
CA MET A 159 11.97 -19.72 7.25
C MET A 159 12.33 -19.12 5.89
N LEU A 160 13.61 -19.18 5.50
CA LEU A 160 14.04 -18.75 4.15
C LEU A 160 13.43 -19.63 3.06
N ALA A 161 13.30 -20.94 3.30
CA ALA A 161 12.62 -21.84 2.37
C ALA A 161 11.14 -21.46 2.22
N ALA A 162 10.44 -21.18 3.33
CA ALA A 162 9.06 -20.71 3.29
C ALA A 162 8.91 -19.35 2.55
N GLU A 163 9.86 -18.41 2.72
CA GLU A 163 9.86 -17.16 1.94
C GLU A 163 10.00 -17.43 0.43
N ARG A 164 10.86 -18.39 0.05
CA ARG A 164 11.03 -18.79 -1.35
C ARG A 164 9.73 -19.37 -1.94
N GLU A 165 9.03 -20.21 -1.18
CA GLU A 165 7.74 -20.77 -1.61
C GLU A 165 6.67 -19.68 -1.77
N LEU A 166 6.57 -18.75 -0.81
CA LEU A 166 5.66 -17.59 -0.92
C LEU A 166 5.97 -16.74 -2.16
N LEU A 167 7.24 -16.50 -2.44
CA LEU A 167 7.66 -15.78 -3.64
C LEU A 167 7.34 -16.54 -4.93
N ALA A 168 7.27 -17.87 -4.91
CA ALA A 168 6.93 -18.69 -6.07
C ALA A 168 5.46 -18.57 -6.51
N HIS A 169 4.58 -18.01 -5.67
CA HIS A 169 3.19 -17.68 -6.00
C HIS A 169 3.03 -16.37 -6.78
N TRP A 170 4.09 -15.56 -6.87
CA TRP A 170 4.06 -14.31 -7.62
C TRP A 170 3.72 -14.52 -9.10
N GLY A 171 2.72 -13.78 -9.57
CA GLY A 171 2.19 -13.88 -10.94
C GLY A 171 1.30 -15.10 -11.19
N LYS A 172 0.94 -15.87 -10.14
CA LYS A 172 0.03 -17.02 -10.23
C LYS A 172 -1.31 -16.70 -9.54
N PRO A 173 -2.40 -17.42 -9.89
CA PRO A 173 -3.63 -17.38 -9.12
C PRO A 173 -3.35 -17.76 -7.65
N ARG A 174 -3.99 -17.04 -6.72
CA ARG A 174 -3.85 -17.25 -5.27
C ARG A 174 -5.18 -17.59 -4.63
N ALA A 175 -5.13 -18.21 -3.47
CA ALA A 175 -6.29 -18.31 -2.60
C ALA A 175 -6.80 -16.90 -2.23
N THR A 176 -8.11 -16.79 -1.96
CA THR A 176 -8.70 -15.54 -1.53
C THR A 176 -8.06 -15.09 -0.22
N LEU A 177 -7.42 -13.91 -0.24
CA LEU A 177 -6.85 -13.32 0.96
C LEU A 177 -7.96 -12.87 1.93
N PRO A 178 -7.70 -12.91 3.25
CA PRO A 178 -8.61 -12.35 4.23
C PRO A 178 -9.01 -10.91 3.90
N ALA A 179 -10.22 -10.51 4.28
CA ALA A 179 -10.67 -9.14 4.13
C ALA A 179 -9.81 -8.17 4.95
N TRP A 180 -9.80 -6.91 4.54
CA TRP A 180 -9.19 -5.84 5.31
C TRP A 180 -9.83 -5.79 6.71
N PRO A 181 -9.05 -5.69 7.81
CA PRO A 181 -9.61 -5.62 9.16
C PRO A 181 -10.49 -4.39 9.35
N GLN A 182 -11.64 -4.58 9.98
CA GLN A 182 -12.57 -3.50 10.30
C GLN A 182 -12.92 -3.50 11.80
N PRO A 183 -12.73 -2.37 12.52
CA PRO A 183 -12.03 -1.14 12.09
C PRO A 183 -10.54 -1.39 11.80
N LEU A 184 -9.86 -0.39 11.21
CA LEU A 184 -8.43 -0.45 11.01
C LEU A 184 -7.70 -0.69 12.35
N PRO A 185 -6.64 -1.51 12.39
CA PRO A 185 -5.90 -1.80 13.63
C PRO A 185 -5.42 -0.54 14.35
N GLN A 186 -4.91 0.45 13.62
CA GLN A 186 -4.48 1.74 14.16
C GLN A 186 -5.64 2.56 14.72
N ASP A 187 -6.81 2.53 14.08
CA ASP A 187 -7.99 3.27 14.54
C ASP A 187 -8.53 2.66 15.83
N ALA A 188 -8.56 1.32 15.90
CA ALA A 188 -8.92 0.57 17.09
C ALA A 188 -7.95 0.85 18.24
N ALA A 189 -6.63 0.82 17.95
CA ALA A 189 -5.58 1.12 18.90
C ALA A 189 -5.68 2.55 19.43
N LEU A 190 -5.77 3.55 18.55
CA LEU A 190 -5.90 4.96 18.92
C LEU A 190 -7.16 5.23 19.73
N ARG A 191 -8.28 4.59 19.39
CA ARG A 191 -9.52 4.69 20.17
C ARG A 191 -9.30 4.19 21.59
N LEU A 192 -8.74 3.00 21.74
CA LEU A 192 -8.41 2.44 23.07
C LEU A 192 -7.41 3.32 23.84
N ILE A 193 -6.41 3.88 23.16
CA ILE A 193 -5.42 4.76 23.79
C ILE A 193 -6.07 6.04 24.32
N LYS A 194 -7.03 6.61 23.58
CA LYS A 194 -7.75 7.84 23.93
C LYS A 194 -8.82 7.64 25.00
N THR A 195 -9.59 6.55 24.94
CA THR A 195 -10.76 6.33 25.81
C THR A 195 -10.54 5.29 26.90
N GLY A 196 -9.52 4.45 26.76
CA GLY A 196 -9.24 3.36 27.67
C GLY A 196 -8.57 3.82 28.96
N LYS A 197 -9.00 3.24 30.09
CA LYS A 197 -8.30 3.41 31.37
C LYS A 197 -6.87 2.86 31.24
N PRO A 198 -5.82 3.57 31.70
CA PRO A 198 -4.43 3.09 31.62
C PRO A 198 -4.23 1.67 32.16
N ALA A 199 -4.95 1.28 33.21
CA ALA A 199 -4.88 -0.05 33.81
C ALA A 199 -5.46 -1.19 32.95
N ALA A 200 -6.26 -0.89 31.92
CA ALA A 200 -6.92 -1.87 31.07
C ALA A 200 -6.17 -2.16 29.76
N ARG A 201 -4.97 -1.59 29.58
CA ARG A 201 -4.16 -1.75 28.37
C ARG A 201 -2.68 -1.99 28.71
N PRO A 202 -1.94 -2.78 27.92
CA PRO A 202 -0.49 -2.88 28.05
C PRO A 202 0.18 -1.52 27.95
N ALA A 203 1.29 -1.35 28.67
CA ALA A 203 2.06 -0.12 28.58
C ALA A 203 2.50 0.16 27.14
N LEU A 204 2.39 1.42 26.72
CA LEU A 204 3.02 1.90 25.49
C LEU A 204 4.53 1.95 25.68
N THR A 205 5.29 1.85 24.58
CA THR A 205 6.72 2.18 24.64
C THR A 205 6.89 3.67 24.98
N PRO A 206 8.02 4.10 25.57
CA PRO A 206 8.24 5.51 25.91
C PRO A 206 8.05 6.47 24.72
N VAL A 207 8.53 6.07 23.53
CA VAL A 207 8.38 6.86 22.30
C VAL A 207 6.90 6.99 21.92
N LEU A 208 6.15 5.88 21.85
CA LEU A 208 4.72 5.92 21.53
C LEU A 208 3.91 6.71 22.57
N ALA A 209 4.27 6.60 23.85
CA ALA A 209 3.63 7.39 24.90
C ALA A 209 3.88 8.89 24.70
N SER A 210 5.12 9.28 24.40
CA SER A 210 5.46 10.68 24.10
C SER A 210 4.68 11.21 22.91
N GLU A 211 4.70 10.50 21.78
CA GLU A 211 4.09 10.98 20.54
C GLU A 211 2.57 10.97 20.56
N LEU A 212 1.95 9.90 21.07
CA LEU A 212 0.49 9.74 21.01
C LEU A 212 -0.24 10.40 22.19
N LEU A 213 0.35 10.40 23.39
CA LEU A 213 -0.29 10.97 24.59
C LEU A 213 0.24 12.35 24.93
N GLY A 214 1.55 12.58 24.79
CA GLY A 214 2.19 13.87 25.03
C GLY A 214 1.94 14.87 23.91
N GLU A 215 2.51 14.60 22.73
CA GLU A 215 2.43 15.48 21.55
C GLU A 215 1.10 15.37 20.81
N ARG A 216 0.36 14.26 21.01
CA ARG A 216 -0.91 13.96 20.35
C ARG A 216 -0.80 13.95 18.81
N LYS A 217 0.33 13.49 18.29
CA LYS A 217 0.53 13.29 16.85
C LYS A 217 -0.55 12.34 16.31
N PRO A 218 -1.17 12.65 15.16
CA PRO A 218 -2.03 11.70 14.48
C PRO A 218 -1.17 10.57 13.88
N TYR A 219 -1.77 9.40 13.65
CA TYR A 219 -1.04 8.19 13.21
C TYR A 219 -0.22 8.41 11.93
N GLN A 220 -0.79 9.12 10.96
CA GLN A 220 -0.13 9.38 9.68
C GLN A 220 1.12 10.26 9.79
N ASP A 221 1.27 11.00 10.89
CA ASP A 221 2.43 11.87 11.13
C ASP A 221 3.52 11.15 11.95
N LEU A 222 3.25 9.92 12.42
CA LEU A 222 4.26 9.09 13.08
C LEU A 222 5.26 8.58 12.03
N PRO A 223 6.56 8.52 12.34
CA PRO A 223 7.50 7.84 11.46
C PRO A 223 7.16 6.34 11.35
N GLN A 224 7.59 5.72 10.24
CA GLN A 224 7.18 4.35 9.89
C GLN A 224 7.55 3.31 10.98
N ALA A 225 8.67 3.52 11.66
CA ALA A 225 9.10 2.65 12.75
C ALA A 225 8.09 2.70 13.92
N GLU A 226 7.62 3.88 14.29
CA GLU A 226 6.64 4.12 15.33
C GLU A 226 5.24 3.64 14.93
N GLN A 227 4.85 3.79 13.65
CA GLN A 227 3.64 3.16 13.12
C GLN A 227 3.69 1.63 13.33
N CYS A 228 4.79 0.98 12.94
CA CYS A 228 4.98 -0.46 13.17
C CYS A 228 4.97 -0.81 14.67
N LEU A 229 5.58 0.01 15.54
CA LEU A 229 5.55 -0.21 16.99
C LEU A 229 4.10 -0.21 17.52
N LEU A 230 3.26 0.70 17.03
CA LEU A 230 1.84 0.74 17.39
C LEU A 230 1.12 -0.54 16.93
N GLN A 231 1.39 -1.02 15.71
CA GLN A 231 0.81 -2.26 15.20
C GLN A 231 1.26 -3.48 16.01
N GLN A 232 2.52 -3.54 16.43
CA GLN A 232 3.02 -4.62 17.29
C GLN A 232 2.38 -4.55 18.69
N TRP A 233 2.20 -3.35 19.24
CA TRP A 233 1.49 -3.16 20.49
C TRP A 233 0.02 -3.62 20.39
N TRP A 234 -0.68 -3.24 19.32
CA TRP A 234 -2.07 -3.63 19.08
C TRP A 234 -2.21 -5.15 18.86
N PHE A 235 -1.26 -5.76 18.15
CA PHE A 235 -1.20 -7.21 17.97
C PHE A 235 -1.13 -7.94 19.32
N LYS A 236 -0.22 -7.52 20.20
CA LYS A 236 -0.07 -8.11 21.54
C LYS A 236 -1.35 -7.95 22.36
N TYR A 237 -1.95 -6.76 22.34
CA TYR A 237 -3.20 -6.50 23.02
C TYR A 237 -4.35 -7.37 22.48
N SER A 238 -4.49 -7.49 21.17
CA SER A 238 -5.52 -8.31 20.52
C SER A 238 -5.45 -9.76 20.98
N LEU A 239 -4.24 -10.34 21.04
CA LEU A 239 -4.04 -11.69 21.56
C LEU A 239 -4.44 -11.83 23.03
N GLN A 240 -4.15 -10.83 23.86
CA GLN A 240 -4.55 -10.83 25.28
C GLN A 240 -6.07 -10.75 25.46
N GLN A 241 -6.77 -10.12 24.52
CA GLN A 241 -8.24 -10.08 24.48
C GLN A 241 -8.86 -11.37 23.91
N GLY A 242 -8.05 -12.39 23.60
CA GLY A 242 -8.53 -13.67 23.08
C GLY A 242 -8.81 -13.69 21.57
N VAL A 243 -8.36 -12.69 20.81
CA VAL A 243 -8.44 -12.71 19.35
C VAL A 243 -7.60 -13.88 18.81
N ALA A 244 -8.16 -14.65 17.87
CA ALA A 244 -7.48 -15.79 17.28
C ALA A 244 -6.14 -15.38 16.62
N PRO A 245 -5.06 -16.18 16.76
CA PRO A 245 -3.74 -15.80 16.26
C PRO A 245 -3.70 -15.47 14.77
N ALA A 246 -4.40 -16.22 13.92
CA ALA A 246 -4.49 -15.96 12.49
C ALA A 246 -5.14 -14.59 12.18
N THR A 247 -6.20 -14.23 12.92
CA THR A 247 -6.86 -12.92 12.80
C THR A 247 -5.96 -11.78 13.24
N ALA A 248 -5.25 -11.96 14.36
CA ALA A 248 -4.29 -10.96 14.84
C ALA A 248 -3.11 -10.79 13.87
N LEU A 249 -2.58 -11.88 13.31
CA LEU A 249 -1.51 -11.84 12.31
C LEU A 249 -1.98 -11.16 11.03
N ASN A 250 -3.20 -11.44 10.55
CA ASN A 250 -3.77 -10.74 9.41
C ASN A 250 -3.89 -9.24 9.66
N ALA A 251 -4.39 -8.84 10.83
CA ALA A 251 -4.48 -7.43 11.21
C ALA A 251 -3.10 -6.76 11.25
N TYR A 252 -2.11 -7.45 11.83
CA TYR A 252 -0.73 -6.97 11.87
C TYR A 252 -0.15 -6.78 10.46
N ARG A 253 -0.31 -7.77 9.57
CA ARG A 253 0.17 -7.69 8.18
C ARG A 253 -0.42 -6.50 7.44
N TYR A 254 -1.73 -6.29 7.54
CA TYR A 254 -2.38 -5.13 6.94
C TYR A 254 -1.90 -3.80 7.54
N GLY A 255 -1.70 -3.76 8.86
CA GLY A 255 -1.22 -2.56 9.55
C GLY A 255 0.23 -2.18 9.22
N THR A 256 1.05 -3.13 8.76
CA THR A 256 2.45 -2.90 8.41
C THR A 256 2.77 -3.10 6.94
N MET A 257 1.75 -3.34 6.10
CA MET A 257 1.94 -3.51 4.66
C MET A 257 2.23 -2.16 4.02
N ILE A 258 3.30 -2.10 3.22
CA ILE A 258 3.68 -0.89 2.50
C ILE A 258 2.76 -0.72 1.28
N ASN A 259 1.68 0.03 1.47
CA ASN A 259 0.74 0.37 0.39
C ASN A 259 1.33 1.41 -0.57
N VAL A 260 0.61 1.70 -1.65
CA VAL A 260 1.08 2.65 -2.68
C VAL A 260 1.19 4.08 -2.16
N THR A 261 0.30 4.50 -1.26
CA THR A 261 0.35 5.83 -0.64
C THR A 261 1.62 6.03 0.17
N GLU A 262 2.01 5.04 0.97
CA GLU A 262 3.25 5.06 1.74
C GLU A 262 4.48 5.00 0.85
N ARG A 263 4.49 4.11 -0.14
CA ARG A 263 5.64 3.92 -1.04
C ARG A 263 5.95 5.17 -1.85
N LEU A 264 4.92 5.89 -2.29
CA LEU A 264 5.05 7.05 -3.17
C LEU A 264 4.76 8.37 -2.45
N ALA A 265 4.81 8.36 -1.11
CA ALA A 265 4.66 9.57 -0.31
C ALA A 265 5.67 10.64 -0.75
N GLY A 266 5.18 11.86 -0.99
CA GLY A 266 6.01 12.99 -1.45
C GLY A 266 6.47 12.91 -2.91
N MET A 267 6.06 11.90 -3.69
CA MET A 267 6.40 11.75 -5.12
C MET A 267 5.32 12.24 -6.09
N VAL A 268 4.20 12.74 -5.58
CA VAL A 268 3.13 13.34 -6.37
C VAL A 268 2.86 14.75 -5.89
N ASP A 269 2.49 15.61 -6.83
CA ASP A 269 2.07 16.98 -6.52
C ASP A 269 0.82 16.98 -5.64
N GLN A 270 0.70 18.04 -4.85
CA GLN A 270 -0.51 18.32 -4.08
C GLN A 270 -1.71 18.33 -5.04
N PRO A 271 -2.81 17.65 -4.69
CA PRO A 271 -3.95 17.60 -5.57
C PRO A 271 -4.53 19.00 -5.79
N PRO A 272 -5.15 19.27 -6.94
CA PRO A 272 -5.83 20.53 -7.17
C PRO A 272 -6.93 20.75 -6.12
N ALA A 273 -7.21 22.02 -5.81
CA ALA A 273 -8.27 22.37 -4.87
C ALA A 273 -9.60 21.71 -5.26
N ALA A 274 -10.36 21.28 -4.25
CA ALA A 274 -11.68 20.69 -4.46
C ALA A 274 -12.57 21.63 -5.28
N ALA A 275 -13.28 21.08 -6.26
CA ALA A 275 -14.47 21.75 -6.78
C ALA A 275 -15.50 21.86 -5.63
N SER A 276 -16.26 22.96 -5.60
CA SER A 276 -17.21 23.26 -4.52
C SER A 276 -18.10 22.06 -4.19
N GLY A 277 -18.03 21.57 -2.94
CA GLY A 277 -18.88 20.50 -2.41
C GLY A 277 -18.50 19.05 -2.79
N ALA A 278 -17.44 18.82 -3.56
CA ALA A 278 -16.96 17.49 -3.94
C ALA A 278 -15.64 17.13 -3.22
N PRO A 279 -15.40 15.84 -2.89
CA PRO A 279 -14.10 15.42 -2.36
C PRO A 279 -13.00 15.58 -3.41
N VAL A 280 -11.79 15.91 -2.95
CA VAL A 280 -10.61 15.98 -3.82
C VAL A 280 -10.25 14.59 -4.34
N PHE A 281 -10.16 14.43 -5.66
CA PHE A 281 -9.70 13.20 -6.28
C PHE A 281 -8.20 13.00 -6.00
N PRO A 282 -7.76 11.87 -5.39
CA PRO A 282 -6.35 11.69 -5.04
C PRO A 282 -5.41 11.66 -6.25
N THR A 283 -4.30 12.40 -6.20
CA THR A 283 -3.29 12.43 -7.28
C THR A 283 -2.71 11.05 -7.58
N LEU A 284 -2.47 10.22 -6.55
CA LEU A 284 -2.00 8.84 -6.75
C LEU A 284 -3.04 7.95 -7.42
N ALA A 285 -4.33 8.11 -7.09
CA ALA A 285 -5.39 7.39 -7.79
C ALA A 285 -5.41 7.78 -9.28
N ALA A 286 -5.26 9.06 -9.58
CA ALA A 286 -5.19 9.54 -10.96
C ALA A 286 -3.97 8.99 -11.71
N ARG A 287 -2.81 8.95 -11.05
CA ARG A 287 -1.57 8.40 -11.62
C ARG A 287 -1.72 6.94 -12.04
N PHE A 288 -2.42 6.14 -11.25
CA PHE A 288 -2.66 4.72 -11.53
C PHE A 288 -3.96 4.46 -12.27
N LEU A 289 -4.67 5.51 -12.71
CA LEU A 289 -5.98 5.40 -13.36
C LEU A 289 -6.97 4.59 -12.52
N ALA A 290 -6.85 4.67 -11.20
CA ALA A 290 -7.65 3.93 -10.25
C ALA A 290 -9.01 4.62 -10.06
N HIS A 291 -10.06 3.83 -9.99
CA HIS A 291 -11.43 4.27 -9.74
C HIS A 291 -12.13 3.31 -8.79
N GLY A 292 -13.30 3.67 -8.29
CA GLY A 292 -14.01 2.80 -7.37
C GLY A 292 -15.03 3.49 -6.48
N ALA A 293 -15.24 2.91 -5.30
CA ALA A 293 -16.16 3.41 -4.30
C ALA A 293 -15.58 3.24 -2.88
N SER A 294 -15.83 4.25 -2.04
CA SER A 294 -15.58 4.21 -0.61
C SER A 294 -16.90 4.29 0.13
N ILE A 295 -17.14 3.39 1.08
CA ILE A 295 -18.28 3.50 2.01
C ILE A 295 -17.73 3.93 3.35
N ILE A 296 -18.21 5.07 3.83
CA ILE A 296 -17.79 5.66 5.11
C ILE A 296 -18.91 5.49 6.11
N GLU A 297 -18.57 5.06 7.33
CA GLU A 297 -19.44 5.07 8.50
C GLU A 297 -19.11 6.29 9.36
N VAL A 298 -20.14 7.05 9.71
CA VAL A 298 -20.03 8.28 10.51
C VAL A 298 -20.88 8.15 11.76
N GLN A 299 -20.29 8.55 12.88
CA GLN A 299 -20.92 8.65 14.19
C GLN A 299 -20.89 10.10 14.66
N LEU A 300 -22.06 10.63 14.97
CA LEU A 300 -22.23 11.98 15.53
C LEU A 300 -22.62 11.91 17.01
N ASP A 301 -22.34 12.96 17.77
CA ASP A 301 -22.86 13.12 19.12
C ASP A 301 -24.31 13.63 19.11
N ALA A 302 -24.90 13.79 20.31
CA ALA A 302 -26.27 14.29 20.47
C ALA A 302 -26.46 15.73 19.96
N ASN A 303 -25.37 16.49 19.76
CA ASN A 303 -25.37 17.86 19.25
C ASN A 303 -25.07 17.91 17.74
N GLY A 304 -24.99 16.76 17.06
CA GLY A 304 -24.66 16.68 15.64
C GLY A 304 -23.18 16.90 15.31
N LYS A 305 -22.28 16.92 16.31
CA LYS A 305 -20.85 17.04 16.09
C LYS A 305 -20.24 15.68 15.78
N LEU A 306 -19.29 15.65 14.84
CA LEU A 306 -18.56 14.44 14.50
C LEU A 306 -17.81 13.87 15.72
N GLN A 307 -18.18 12.65 16.12
CA GLN A 307 -17.39 11.85 17.06
C GLN A 307 -16.38 10.98 16.34
N GLN A 308 -16.80 10.37 15.23
CA GLN A 308 -15.97 9.45 14.47
C GLN A 308 -16.40 9.34 13.01
N ALA A 309 -15.41 9.24 12.11
CA ALA A 309 -15.59 8.71 10.76
C ALA A 309 -14.61 7.55 10.56
N SER A 310 -15.05 6.49 9.90
CA SER A 310 -14.18 5.35 9.54
C SER A 310 -14.63 4.70 8.25
N MET A 311 -13.68 4.12 7.53
CA MET A 311 -13.94 3.39 6.29
C MET A 311 -14.64 2.06 6.58
N ALA A 312 -15.86 1.85 6.10
CA ALA A 312 -16.60 0.60 6.26
C ALA A 312 -16.27 -0.40 5.15
N GLU A 313 -16.20 0.05 3.90
CA GLU A 313 -15.92 -0.79 2.73
C GLU A 313 -15.13 0.00 1.67
N ARG A 314 -14.35 -0.72 0.89
CA ARG A 314 -13.58 -0.23 -0.25
C ARG A 314 -13.82 -1.13 -1.44
N LYS A 315 -14.17 -0.55 -2.57
CA LYS A 315 -14.13 -1.22 -3.86
C LYS A 315 -13.22 -0.41 -4.76
N VAL A 316 -12.02 -0.91 -5.03
CA VAL A 316 -11.03 -0.23 -5.88
C VAL A 316 -10.77 -1.10 -7.11
N GLU A 317 -10.67 -0.47 -8.27
CA GLU A 317 -10.28 -1.08 -9.52
C GLU A 317 -9.09 -0.30 -10.08
N VAL A 318 -8.09 -1.03 -10.57
CA VAL A 318 -6.84 -0.46 -11.08
C VAL A 318 -6.44 -1.20 -12.35
N PRO A 319 -6.16 -0.51 -13.47
CA PRO A 319 -5.60 -1.13 -14.67
C PRO A 319 -4.36 -1.96 -14.36
N GLY A 320 -4.22 -3.09 -15.06
CA GLY A 320 -3.14 -4.07 -14.83
C GLY A 320 -3.40 -5.08 -13.72
N ILE A 321 -4.41 -4.88 -12.87
CA ILE A 321 -4.79 -5.82 -11.82
C ILE A 321 -6.12 -6.49 -12.20
N ARG A 322 -6.06 -7.75 -12.62
CA ARG A 322 -7.25 -8.53 -13.05
C ARG A 322 -7.33 -9.86 -12.29
N GLY A 323 -8.54 -10.25 -11.89
CA GLY A 323 -8.80 -11.53 -11.21
C GLY A 323 -8.35 -11.63 -9.76
N VAL A 324 -7.82 -10.55 -9.17
CA VAL A 324 -7.38 -10.48 -7.77
C VAL A 324 -7.73 -9.13 -7.14
N ARG A 325 -7.77 -9.05 -5.80
CA ARG A 325 -7.98 -7.79 -5.08
C ARG A 325 -6.75 -6.88 -5.23
N PRO A 326 -6.92 -5.56 -5.47
CA PRO A 326 -5.81 -4.61 -5.57
C PRO A 326 -5.37 -4.15 -4.17
N VAL A 327 -4.90 -5.09 -3.34
CA VAL A 327 -4.59 -4.88 -1.92
C VAL A 327 -3.63 -3.72 -1.65
N ALA A 328 -2.66 -3.45 -2.53
CA ALA A 328 -1.73 -2.33 -2.35
C ALA A 328 -2.39 -0.95 -2.55
N PHE A 329 -3.59 -0.91 -3.13
CA PHE A 329 -4.31 0.29 -3.56
C PHE A 329 -5.60 0.53 -2.78
N GLU A 330 -6.01 -0.39 -1.91
CA GLU A 330 -7.31 -0.31 -1.23
C GLU A 330 -7.45 1.01 -0.44
N THR A 331 -6.36 1.58 0.09
CA THR A 331 -6.37 2.81 0.88
C THR A 331 -6.25 4.12 0.08
N LEU A 332 -6.18 4.05 -1.26
CA LEU A 332 -5.94 5.24 -2.12
C LEU A 332 -6.89 6.40 -1.86
N PHE A 333 -8.16 6.10 -1.58
CA PHE A 333 -9.22 7.08 -1.42
C PHE A 333 -9.53 7.41 0.04
N ASP A 334 -8.92 6.71 1.01
CA ASP A 334 -9.32 6.77 2.41
C ASP A 334 -9.18 8.18 3.00
N GLN A 335 -8.03 8.83 2.78
CA GLN A 335 -7.77 10.17 3.32
C GLN A 335 -8.77 11.20 2.78
N SER A 336 -8.98 11.25 1.46
CA SER A 336 -9.96 12.15 0.84
C SER A 336 -11.38 11.86 1.31
N ALA A 337 -11.74 10.58 1.45
CA ALA A 337 -13.06 10.15 1.92
C ALA A 337 -13.32 10.60 3.36
N LEU A 338 -12.36 10.36 4.25
CA LEU A 338 -12.47 10.69 5.67
C LEU A 338 -12.42 12.20 5.91
N GLN A 339 -11.59 12.93 5.15
CA GLN A 339 -11.56 14.40 5.20
C GLN A 339 -12.91 14.98 4.75
N TYR A 340 -13.49 14.45 3.67
CA TYR A 340 -14.81 14.88 3.22
C TYR A 340 -15.89 14.65 4.28
N ALA A 341 -15.87 13.49 4.94
CA ALA A 341 -16.77 13.19 6.06
C ALA A 341 -16.57 14.15 7.25
N ALA A 342 -15.32 14.57 7.51
CA ALA A 342 -14.97 15.51 8.56
C ALA A 342 -15.47 16.93 8.29
N ASP A 343 -15.38 17.38 7.04
CA ASP A 343 -15.80 18.72 6.61
C ASP A 343 -17.32 18.82 6.41
N HIS A 344 -18.00 17.68 6.20
CA HIS A 344 -19.44 17.62 5.92
C HIS A 344 -20.17 16.62 6.85
N PRO A 345 -20.09 16.77 8.18
CA PRO A 345 -20.72 15.84 9.13
C PRO A 345 -22.25 15.83 9.05
N GLN A 346 -22.87 16.83 8.43
CA GLN A 346 -24.32 16.98 8.27
C GLN A 346 -24.92 16.27 7.03
N ILE A 347 -24.18 15.42 6.31
CA ILE A 347 -24.75 14.54 5.26
C ILE A 347 -25.50 13.39 5.94
N GLN A 348 -26.48 13.73 6.77
CA GLN A 348 -27.24 12.77 7.56
C GLN A 348 -28.50 12.37 6.78
N PRO A 349 -28.69 11.08 6.45
CA PRO A 349 -30.03 10.57 6.18
C PRO A 349 -30.81 10.55 7.50
N ALA A 350 -31.98 11.20 7.53
CA ALA A 350 -32.77 11.41 8.76
C ALA A 350 -32.87 10.15 9.65
N GLY A 351 -32.47 10.28 10.92
CA GLY A 351 -32.78 9.31 11.98
C GLY A 351 -31.85 8.10 12.16
N LYS A 352 -30.69 8.01 11.49
CA LYS A 352 -29.71 6.92 11.69
C LYS A 352 -28.38 7.44 12.26
N ASN A 353 -27.90 6.80 13.34
CA ASN A 353 -26.57 7.03 13.93
C ASN A 353 -26.08 5.69 14.55
N PRO A 354 -24.92 5.12 14.12
CA PRO A 354 -24.10 5.59 13.01
C PRO A 354 -24.84 5.51 11.67
N TYR A 355 -24.48 6.36 10.72
CA TYR A 355 -24.97 6.29 9.34
C TYR A 355 -23.83 6.00 8.36
N LYS A 356 -24.18 5.49 7.18
CA LYS A 356 -23.23 5.20 6.12
C LYS A 356 -23.58 5.98 4.86
N PHE A 357 -22.56 6.45 4.16
CA PHE A 357 -22.72 7.01 2.82
C PHE A 357 -21.61 6.51 1.91
N GLN A 358 -21.85 6.56 0.61
CA GLN A 358 -20.93 6.12 -0.42
C GLN A 358 -20.38 7.33 -1.18
N LEU A 359 -19.07 7.33 -1.42
CA LEU A 359 -18.40 8.18 -2.39
C LEU A 359 -18.03 7.33 -3.60
N LEU A 360 -18.41 7.78 -4.79
CA LEU A 360 -18.01 7.19 -6.06
C LEU A 360 -16.86 7.98 -6.64
N TRP A 361 -15.77 7.27 -6.98
CA TRP A 361 -14.54 7.84 -7.50
C TRP A 361 -14.43 7.51 -8.97
N THR A 362 -14.59 8.50 -9.82
CA THR A 362 -14.38 8.41 -11.26
C THR A 362 -13.26 9.35 -11.66
N MET A 363 -12.42 8.93 -12.61
CA MET A 363 -11.37 9.77 -13.16
C MET A 363 -11.96 11.12 -13.62
N PRO A 364 -11.35 12.26 -13.26
CA PRO A 364 -11.77 13.55 -13.78
C PRO A 364 -11.66 13.54 -15.32
N GLU A 365 -12.65 14.10 -16.02
CA GLU A 365 -12.49 14.35 -17.45
C GLU A 365 -11.28 15.28 -17.65
N ALA A 366 -10.42 14.97 -18.62
CA ALA A 366 -9.33 15.87 -18.97
C ALA A 366 -9.94 17.24 -19.34
N PRO A 367 -9.38 18.36 -18.85
CA PRO A 367 -9.87 19.67 -19.26
C PRO A 367 -9.82 19.77 -20.78
N LYS A 368 -10.97 20.13 -21.37
CA LYS A 368 -11.16 20.28 -22.82
C LYS A 368 -10.37 21.44 -23.39
#